data_AF-A0A1F3IQK3-F1
#
_entry.id   AF-A0A1F3IQK3-F1
#
_cell.length_a   1.000
_cell.length_b   1.000
_cell.length_c   1.000
_cell.angle_alpha   90.00
_cell.angle_beta   90.00
_cell.angle_gamma   90.00
#
_symmetry.space_group_name_H-M   'P 1'
#
loop_
_entity.id
_entity.type
_entity.pdbx_description
1 polymer ?
#
loop_
_entity_poly.entity_id
_entity_poly.type
_entity_poly.pdbx_seq_one_letter_code
_entity_poly.pdbx_strand_id
1 'polypeptide(L)'
;MIKKIALLLILIFPTLLFSQNYTYTTDNDGVRRFNNGFLIVKENIPFLTVKGDPYEAGLQYGVLMKDYLLEMDHVVDSMIVANTGSFFIKKWIVNSVVSKKIKKIEKNMPIEYMLEMKGMAEGAQLNLKDIQIIAYIPQLFFKISCTAFVLRNEKGIVHGRNLDWPGIEVLTHFPLIVNYHHTNKKPFTNLTFIGYPGVYTGMNHSGLSLSINMNGAPAESGKKIDDYNTGMPLAFKVRNILENAENLSQVENQFKNYSSHAWFITAGSKIDNSGAIYELTRGEVIKNSMNDDFIFVENLSLSDKGRYKYSPVWMFSTFNISRERKIKELNTKIANDNLIDKSYQILINTENHRLLHDPFYGYCINNLNTIKSCILDNTNNEIYFTYGEHNAALNNYLHYNIQTGEVDVFKSKKEIADSEYHSASISFYNWYDLTFSKKKKLTNKDFLLIIDNLKNYNLEPALGEYLLSSYYLKLKDYENAYIHADNYIAELPDYFLAYYNKYRVVREKKDYFKAIVTLEEMLQTSSVNPYFEYRAKVNMIEMYDKLLQTKNDEVYIEKIHKLYAQINSDIIQYFVDTEIQKDLDIIEKIIKKYK
;
A
#
# COMPACT_ATOMS: atom_id res chain seq x y z
N MET A 1 -54.62 -37.73 49.86
CA MET A 1 -53.59 -36.68 49.69
C MET A 1 -52.20 -37.35 49.58
N ILE A 2 -52.04 -38.37 48.72
CA ILE A 2 -51.35 -38.34 47.40
C ILE A 2 -50.09 -37.45 47.36
N LYS A 3 -48.91 -38.06 47.44
CA LYS A 3 -47.69 -37.57 46.77
C LYS A 3 -47.19 -38.68 45.84
N LYS A 4 -47.47 -38.50 44.54
CA LYS A 4 -46.88 -39.26 43.44
C LYS A 4 -45.44 -38.75 43.25
N ILE A 5 -44.48 -39.66 43.33
CA ILE A 5 -43.10 -39.42 42.87
C ILE A 5 -43.15 -39.49 41.34
N ALA A 6 -42.98 -38.34 40.69
CA ALA A 6 -42.83 -38.26 39.25
C ALA A 6 -41.36 -38.58 38.92
N LEU A 7 -41.14 -39.72 38.26
CA LEU A 7 -39.86 -40.08 37.65
C LEU A 7 -39.67 -39.17 36.43
N LEU A 8 -38.78 -38.18 36.52
CA LEU A 8 -38.40 -37.34 35.39
C LEU A 8 -37.39 -38.12 34.54
N LEU A 9 -37.87 -38.78 33.47
CA LEU A 9 -37.02 -39.31 32.41
C LEU A 9 -36.41 -38.13 31.64
N ILE A 10 -35.20 -37.73 32.02
CA ILE A 10 -34.37 -36.86 31.20
C ILE A 10 -33.86 -37.71 30.04
N LEU A 11 -34.52 -37.60 28.89
CA LEU A 11 -33.95 -38.02 27.60
C LEU A 11 -32.75 -37.12 27.30
N ILE A 12 -31.58 -37.52 27.78
CA ILE A 12 -30.30 -37.02 27.30
C ILE A 12 -30.16 -37.57 25.89
N PHE A 13 -30.57 -36.82 24.88
CA PHE A 13 -30.02 -37.02 23.54
C PHE A 13 -28.54 -36.67 23.64
N PRO A 14 -27.61 -37.62 23.47
CA PRO A 14 -26.24 -37.25 23.26
C PRO A 14 -26.20 -36.60 21.88
N THR A 15 -26.02 -35.28 21.83
CA THR A 15 -25.41 -34.66 20.66
C THR A 15 -23.99 -35.21 20.58
N LEU A 16 -23.87 -36.42 20.02
CA LEU A 16 -22.64 -36.88 19.40
C LEU A 16 -22.35 -35.89 18.27
N LEU A 17 -21.65 -34.81 18.62
CA LEU A 17 -20.87 -34.03 17.67
C LEU A 17 -19.83 -35.00 17.12
N PHE A 18 -20.23 -35.78 16.11
CA PHE A 18 -19.26 -36.42 15.24
C PHE A 18 -18.44 -35.27 14.65
N SER A 19 -17.18 -35.16 15.06
CA SER A 19 -16.21 -34.37 14.32
C SER A 19 -16.18 -34.97 12.91
N GLN A 20 -16.81 -34.30 11.96
CA GLN A 20 -16.83 -34.75 10.59
C GLN A 20 -15.40 -34.53 10.07
N ASN A 21 -14.63 -35.61 9.99
CA ASN A 21 -13.26 -35.55 9.48
C ASN A 21 -13.33 -35.38 7.96
N TYR A 22 -13.34 -34.12 7.52
CA TYR A 22 -13.18 -33.79 6.11
C TYR A 22 -11.78 -34.17 5.63
N THR A 23 -11.70 -34.93 4.55
CA THR A 23 -10.44 -35.35 3.91
C THR A 23 -10.54 -35.14 2.41
N TYR A 24 -9.48 -34.64 1.80
CA TYR A 24 -9.35 -34.56 0.34
C TYR A 24 -8.70 -35.83 -0.21
N THR A 25 -8.88 -36.08 -1.50
CA THR A 25 -8.09 -37.08 -2.25
C THR A 25 -6.99 -36.38 -3.03
N THR A 26 -5.90 -37.10 -3.30
CA THR A 26 -4.81 -36.62 -4.17
C THR A 26 -4.72 -37.54 -5.37
N ASP A 27 -4.73 -36.99 -6.59
CA ASP A 27 -4.51 -37.78 -7.80
C ASP A 27 -3.00 -37.97 -8.11
N ASN A 28 -2.69 -38.72 -9.17
CA ASN A 28 -1.31 -39.07 -9.53
C ASN A 28 -0.45 -37.84 -9.89
N ASP A 29 -1.08 -36.73 -10.26
CA ASP A 29 -0.42 -35.47 -10.61
C ASP A 29 -0.26 -34.54 -9.38
N GLY A 30 -0.60 -35.03 -8.18
CA GLY A 30 -0.50 -34.28 -6.93
C GLY A 30 -1.64 -33.30 -6.69
N VAL A 31 -2.71 -33.32 -7.50
CA VAL A 31 -3.84 -32.41 -7.35
C VAL A 31 -4.71 -32.87 -6.19
N ARG A 32 -4.93 -31.98 -5.21
CA ARG A 32 -5.86 -32.24 -4.10
C ARG A 32 -7.28 -31.96 -4.55
N ARG A 33 -8.24 -32.82 -4.22
CA ARG A 33 -9.66 -32.70 -4.61
C ARG A 33 -10.58 -32.93 -3.42
N PHE A 34 -11.57 -32.07 -3.28
CA PHE A 34 -12.64 -32.21 -2.29
C PHE A 34 -13.92 -31.65 -2.88
N ASN A 35 -14.97 -32.48 -2.94
CA ASN A 35 -16.19 -32.18 -3.68
C ASN A 35 -15.87 -31.67 -5.11
N ASN A 36 -16.37 -30.47 -5.45
CA ASN A 36 -16.15 -29.84 -6.75
C ASN A 36 -14.92 -28.91 -6.79
N GLY A 37 -14.22 -28.78 -5.66
CA GLY A 37 -13.03 -27.95 -5.52
C GLY A 37 -11.75 -28.74 -5.74
N PHE A 38 -10.69 -28.06 -6.11
CA PHE A 38 -9.36 -28.65 -6.25
C PHE A 38 -8.24 -27.64 -6.01
N LEU A 39 -7.08 -28.13 -5.60
CA LEU A 39 -5.85 -27.37 -5.40
C LEU A 39 -4.71 -27.99 -6.19
N ILE A 40 -4.02 -27.15 -6.97
CA ILE A 40 -2.78 -27.49 -7.67
C ILE A 40 -1.68 -26.57 -7.15
N VAL A 41 -0.47 -27.08 -6.96
CA VAL A 41 0.70 -26.25 -6.65
C VAL A 41 1.62 -26.26 -7.85
N LYS A 42 1.95 -25.07 -8.38
CA LYS A 42 2.89 -24.91 -9.50
C LYS A 42 3.86 -23.79 -9.14
N GLU A 43 5.15 -24.00 -9.37
CA GLU A 43 6.20 -23.03 -9.00
C GLU A 43 6.11 -22.58 -7.52
N ASN A 44 5.78 -23.50 -6.62
CA ASN A 44 5.51 -23.27 -5.18
C ASN A 44 4.34 -22.32 -4.87
N ILE A 45 3.50 -21.98 -5.86
CA ILE A 45 2.31 -21.16 -5.66
C ILE A 45 1.07 -22.06 -5.71
N PRO A 46 0.19 -22.00 -4.69
CA PRO A 46 -1.10 -22.69 -4.71
C PRO A 46 -2.09 -21.98 -5.65
N PHE A 47 -2.75 -22.78 -6.48
CA PHE A 47 -3.87 -22.43 -7.35
C PHE A 47 -5.10 -23.20 -6.89
N LEU A 48 -5.98 -22.52 -6.16
CA LEU A 48 -7.19 -23.08 -5.59
C LEU A 48 -8.38 -22.78 -6.51
N THR A 49 -9.22 -23.78 -6.78
CA THR A 49 -10.53 -23.57 -7.41
C THR A 49 -11.63 -24.06 -6.47
N VAL A 50 -12.61 -23.21 -6.18
CA VAL A 50 -13.76 -23.54 -5.33
C VAL A 50 -15.07 -23.23 -6.04
N LYS A 51 -16.10 -24.03 -5.77
CA LYS A 51 -17.39 -23.98 -6.47
C LYS A 51 -18.56 -24.18 -5.51
N GLY A 52 -19.69 -23.54 -5.78
CA GLY A 52 -20.94 -23.76 -5.06
C GLY A 52 -21.47 -22.51 -4.35
N ASP A 53 -22.31 -22.70 -3.34
CA ASP A 53 -22.71 -21.60 -2.47
C ASP A 53 -21.54 -21.14 -1.57
N PRO A 54 -21.64 -19.99 -0.88
CA PRO A 54 -20.53 -19.45 -0.11
C PRO A 54 -20.00 -20.41 0.97
N TYR A 55 -20.86 -21.16 1.66
CA TYR A 55 -20.41 -22.08 2.71
C TYR A 55 -19.67 -23.27 2.10
N GLU A 56 -20.19 -23.86 1.03
CA GLU A 56 -19.54 -24.97 0.33
C GLU A 56 -18.20 -24.56 -0.30
N ALA A 57 -18.13 -23.38 -0.91
CA ALA A 57 -16.88 -22.83 -1.42
C ALA A 57 -15.85 -22.62 -0.29
N GLY A 58 -16.31 -22.10 0.85
CA GLY A 58 -15.50 -21.97 2.06
C GLY A 58 -15.01 -23.33 2.58
N LEU A 59 -15.89 -24.34 2.62
CA LEU A 59 -15.54 -25.68 3.08
C LEU A 59 -14.46 -26.31 2.18
N GLN A 60 -14.63 -26.23 0.86
CA GLN A 60 -13.61 -26.67 -0.09
C GLN A 60 -12.27 -25.96 0.12
N TYR A 61 -12.30 -24.64 0.29
CA TYR A 61 -11.11 -23.87 0.63
C TYR A 61 -10.44 -24.44 1.89
N GLY A 62 -11.18 -24.54 3.00
CA GLY A 62 -10.65 -24.96 4.29
C GLY A 62 -10.03 -26.35 4.25
N VAL A 63 -10.70 -27.30 3.59
CA VAL A 63 -10.21 -28.69 3.48
C VAL A 63 -8.95 -28.78 2.63
N LEU A 64 -8.94 -28.12 1.47
CA LEU A 64 -7.83 -28.21 0.51
C LEU A 64 -6.58 -27.46 0.98
N MET A 65 -6.77 -26.36 1.72
CA MET A 65 -5.72 -25.45 2.19
C MET A 65 -5.41 -25.62 3.70
N LYS A 66 -5.82 -26.72 4.32
CA LYS A 66 -5.74 -26.90 5.79
C LYS A 66 -4.35 -26.64 6.35
N ASP A 67 -3.33 -27.26 5.77
CA ASP A 67 -1.92 -27.10 6.14
C ASP A 67 -1.43 -25.65 5.98
N TYR A 68 -1.74 -25.03 4.84
CA TYR A 68 -1.40 -23.62 4.57
C TYR A 68 -2.08 -22.65 5.55
N LEU A 69 -3.34 -22.89 5.92
CA LEU A 69 -4.09 -22.05 6.86
C LEU A 69 -3.55 -22.18 8.29
N LEU A 70 -3.12 -23.38 8.69
CA LEU A 70 -2.46 -23.59 10.00
C LEU A 70 -1.14 -22.82 10.08
N GLU A 71 -0.34 -22.84 9.02
CA GLU A 71 0.91 -22.08 8.97
C GLU A 71 0.65 -20.56 9.00
N MET A 72 -0.33 -20.08 8.23
CA MET A 72 -0.74 -18.68 8.23
C MET A 72 -1.24 -18.22 9.61
N ASP A 73 -1.99 -19.06 10.33
CA ASP A 73 -2.43 -18.75 11.70
C ASP A 73 -1.24 -18.46 12.63
N HIS A 74 -0.18 -19.28 12.57
CA HIS A 74 1.05 -19.06 13.33
C HIS A 74 1.79 -17.78 12.95
N VAL A 75 1.84 -17.45 11.66
CA VAL A 75 2.45 -16.20 11.16
C VAL A 75 1.67 -14.99 11.66
N VAL A 76 0.34 -15.03 11.57
CA VAL A 76 -0.54 -13.96 12.03
C VAL A 76 -0.44 -13.75 13.54
N ASP A 77 -0.41 -14.81 14.34
CA ASP A 77 -0.19 -14.73 15.78
C ASP A 77 1.16 -14.03 16.09
N SER A 78 2.21 -14.35 15.33
CA SER A 78 3.54 -13.73 15.46
C SER A 78 3.53 -12.23 15.09
N MET A 79 2.85 -11.86 14.00
CA MET A 79 2.70 -10.46 13.57
C MET A 79 1.96 -9.62 14.62
N ILE A 80 0.92 -10.18 15.24
CA ILE A 80 0.14 -9.50 16.28
C ILE A 80 1.03 -9.25 17.52
N VAL A 81 1.82 -10.25 17.93
CA VAL A 81 2.75 -10.12 19.07
C VAL A 81 3.79 -9.03 18.79
N ALA A 82 4.39 -9.01 17.59
CA ALA A 82 5.39 -8.02 17.21
C ALA A 82 4.83 -6.58 17.24
N ASN A 83 3.62 -6.37 16.73
CA ASN A 83 3.02 -5.03 16.64
C ASN A 83 2.45 -4.50 17.97
N THR A 84 2.02 -5.38 18.88
CA THR A 84 1.42 -4.97 20.16
C THR A 84 2.47 -4.64 21.23
N GLY A 85 3.68 -5.18 21.12
CA GLY A 85 4.83 -4.88 21.97
C GLY A 85 4.76 -5.54 23.34
N SER A 86 5.60 -6.56 23.52
CA SER A 86 5.88 -7.32 24.74
C SER A 86 4.83 -8.32 25.23
N PHE A 87 5.38 -9.48 25.64
CA PHE A 87 4.85 -10.69 26.27
C PHE A 87 3.86 -10.50 27.45
N PHE A 88 3.59 -9.26 27.87
CA PHE A 88 2.83 -8.92 29.08
C PHE A 88 1.41 -8.40 28.86
N ILE A 89 1.00 -8.05 27.63
CA ILE A 89 -0.43 -7.87 27.35
C ILE A 89 -1.04 -9.27 27.25
N LYS A 90 -1.63 -9.75 28.34
CA LYS A 90 -2.26 -11.08 28.40
C LYS A 90 -3.11 -11.29 27.13
N LYS A 91 -2.88 -12.39 26.38
CA LYS A 91 -3.52 -12.74 25.07
C LYS A 91 -5.02 -12.39 24.99
N TRP A 92 -5.76 -12.46 26.10
CA TRP A 92 -7.17 -12.05 26.19
C TRP A 92 -7.45 -10.56 25.87
N ILE A 93 -6.58 -9.60 26.22
CA ILE A 93 -6.80 -8.17 25.94
C ILE A 93 -6.66 -7.90 24.45
N VAL A 94 -5.60 -8.41 23.83
CA VAL A 94 -5.39 -8.33 22.37
C VAL A 94 -6.55 -9.00 21.65
N ASN A 95 -6.91 -10.22 22.07
CA ASN A 95 -8.06 -10.93 21.53
C ASN A 95 -9.36 -10.15 21.70
N SER A 96 -9.56 -9.41 22.80
CA SER A 96 -10.76 -8.60 23.04
C SER A 96 -10.82 -7.37 22.12
N VAL A 97 -9.71 -6.65 21.94
CA VAL A 97 -9.62 -5.49 21.03
C VAL A 97 -9.84 -5.93 19.59
N VAL A 98 -9.15 -6.99 19.15
CA VAL A 98 -9.30 -7.56 17.81
C VAL A 98 -10.74 -8.03 17.59
N SER A 99 -11.34 -8.73 18.55
CA SER A 99 -12.75 -9.16 18.45
C SER A 99 -13.72 -7.99 18.31
N LYS A 100 -13.51 -6.89 19.04
CA LYS A 100 -14.36 -5.70 18.92
C LYS A 100 -14.26 -5.08 17.53
N LYS A 101 -13.06 -5.03 16.95
CA LYS A 101 -12.85 -4.54 15.57
C LYS A 101 -13.50 -5.46 14.54
N ILE A 102 -13.33 -6.77 14.66
CA ILE A 102 -13.98 -7.77 13.79
C ILE A 102 -15.50 -7.61 13.86
N LYS A 103 -16.09 -7.57 15.06
CA LYS A 103 -17.54 -7.36 15.21
C LYS A 103 -18.04 -6.06 14.55
N LYS A 104 -17.24 -4.99 14.59
CA LYS A 104 -17.57 -3.73 13.91
C LYS A 104 -17.55 -3.89 12.39
N ILE A 105 -16.55 -4.60 11.85
CA ILE A 105 -16.44 -4.92 10.42
C ILE A 105 -17.64 -5.77 9.97
N GLU A 106 -17.93 -6.83 10.73
CA GLU A 106 -18.98 -7.81 10.39
C GLU A 106 -20.40 -7.25 10.46
N LYS A 107 -20.63 -6.19 11.24
CA LYS A 107 -21.93 -5.50 11.29
C LYS A 107 -22.43 -5.07 9.90
N ASN A 108 -21.50 -4.71 9.02
CA ASN A 108 -21.80 -4.24 7.67
C ASN A 108 -21.40 -5.28 6.60
N MET A 109 -21.01 -6.50 7.00
CA MET A 109 -20.60 -7.54 6.08
C MET A 109 -21.81 -8.37 5.64
N PRO A 110 -21.98 -8.61 4.32
CA PRO A 110 -22.96 -9.58 3.84
C PRO A 110 -22.77 -10.98 4.44
N ILE A 111 -23.87 -11.71 4.65
CA ILE A 111 -23.87 -13.03 5.31
C ILE A 111 -23.10 -14.07 4.50
N GLU A 112 -23.07 -13.96 3.17
CA GLU A 112 -22.33 -14.85 2.27
C GLU A 112 -20.85 -14.96 2.65
N TYR A 113 -20.19 -13.84 2.93
CA TYR A 113 -18.76 -13.84 3.28
C TYR A 113 -18.51 -14.41 4.68
N MET A 114 -19.48 -14.24 5.59
CA MET A 114 -19.42 -14.87 6.92
C MET A 114 -19.62 -16.40 6.83
N LEU A 115 -20.50 -16.87 5.93
CA LEU A 115 -20.71 -18.29 5.67
C LEU A 115 -19.49 -18.94 5.02
N GLU A 116 -18.82 -18.25 4.10
CA GLU A 116 -17.58 -18.73 3.50
C GLU A 116 -16.47 -18.88 4.55
N MET A 117 -16.24 -17.89 5.41
CA MET A 117 -15.27 -18.02 6.50
C MET A 117 -15.63 -19.13 7.48
N LYS A 118 -16.94 -19.38 7.70
CA LYS A 118 -17.41 -20.52 8.50
C LYS A 118 -17.05 -21.85 7.84
N GLY A 119 -17.30 -22.00 6.54
CA GLY A 119 -16.88 -23.18 5.78
C GLY A 119 -15.35 -23.37 5.84
N MET A 120 -14.58 -22.30 5.66
CA MET A 120 -13.11 -22.33 5.75
C MET A 120 -12.64 -22.85 7.11
N ALA A 121 -13.24 -22.35 8.20
CA ALA A 121 -12.90 -22.76 9.55
C ALA A 121 -13.21 -24.23 9.81
N GLU A 122 -14.40 -24.70 9.42
CA GLU A 122 -14.80 -26.10 9.58
C GLU A 122 -13.92 -27.04 8.74
N GLY A 123 -13.62 -26.68 7.49
CA GLY A 123 -12.76 -27.46 6.61
C GLY A 123 -11.31 -27.54 7.09
N ALA A 124 -10.76 -26.43 7.57
CA ALA A 124 -9.40 -26.36 8.11
C ALA A 124 -9.30 -26.92 9.54
N GLN A 125 -10.43 -27.17 10.20
CA GLN A 125 -10.50 -27.52 11.63
C GLN A 125 -9.86 -26.45 12.53
N LEU A 126 -10.05 -25.19 12.16
CA LEU A 126 -9.66 -24.00 12.93
C LEU A 126 -10.88 -23.38 13.60
N ASN A 127 -10.68 -22.58 14.64
CA ASN A 127 -11.80 -21.79 15.15
C ASN A 127 -12.17 -20.73 14.12
N LEU A 128 -13.47 -20.46 13.95
CA LEU A 128 -13.97 -19.39 13.07
C LEU A 128 -13.26 -18.05 13.35
N LYS A 129 -12.99 -17.77 14.62
CA LYS A 129 -12.31 -16.55 15.02
C LYS A 129 -10.89 -16.43 14.46
N ASP A 130 -10.16 -17.54 14.35
CA ASP A 130 -8.78 -17.56 13.86
C ASP A 130 -8.79 -17.26 12.35
N ILE A 131 -9.70 -17.89 11.60
CA ILE A 131 -9.96 -17.56 10.19
C ILE A 131 -10.40 -16.10 10.01
N GLN A 132 -11.30 -15.58 10.85
CA GLN A 132 -11.71 -14.17 10.78
C GLN A 132 -10.52 -13.23 11.04
N ILE A 133 -9.63 -13.57 11.97
CA ILE A 133 -8.42 -12.76 12.23
C ILE A 133 -7.52 -12.77 11.00
N ILE A 134 -7.26 -13.93 10.38
CA ILE A 134 -6.48 -14.04 9.14
C ILE A 134 -7.15 -13.22 8.01
N ALA A 135 -8.45 -13.42 7.77
CA ALA A 135 -9.20 -12.74 6.72
C ALA A 135 -9.29 -11.22 6.90
N TYR A 136 -9.25 -10.75 8.15
CA TYR A 136 -9.33 -9.33 8.47
C TYR A 136 -8.00 -8.73 8.89
N ILE A 137 -6.88 -9.45 8.99
CA ILE A 137 -5.60 -8.84 9.39
C ILE A 137 -5.18 -7.69 8.46
N PRO A 138 -5.32 -7.80 7.13
CA PRO A 138 -4.85 -6.72 6.26
C PRO A 138 -5.71 -5.45 6.42
N GLN A 139 -7.02 -5.67 6.68
CA GLN A 139 -7.94 -4.81 7.46
C GLN A 139 -7.42 -3.82 8.48
N LEU A 140 -6.55 -4.34 9.33
CA LEU A 140 -6.21 -3.79 10.63
C LEU A 140 -4.88 -3.04 10.58
N PHE A 141 -4.09 -3.25 9.51
CA PHE A 141 -2.72 -2.79 9.34
C PHE A 141 -2.49 -2.03 8.01
N PHE A 142 -3.45 -1.20 7.61
CA PHE A 142 -3.42 -0.51 6.32
C PHE A 142 -2.45 0.68 6.25
N LYS A 143 -1.37 0.48 5.50
CA LYS A 143 -0.68 1.53 4.74
C LYS A 143 -0.26 0.90 3.40
N ILE A 144 -1.10 1.05 2.39
CA ILE A 144 -0.83 0.51 1.05
C ILE A 144 -0.48 1.69 0.15
N SER A 145 0.66 1.62 -0.53
CA SER A 145 0.98 2.46 -1.69
C SER A 145 0.87 1.58 -2.94
N CYS A 146 0.56 2.14 -4.10
CA CYS A 146 0.39 1.32 -5.30
C CYS A 146 0.65 2.16 -6.55
N THR A 147 1.06 1.47 -7.61
CA THR A 147 1.01 1.96 -8.99
C THR A 147 0.00 1.10 -9.74
N ALA A 148 -1.00 1.67 -10.40
CA ALA A 148 -1.96 0.92 -11.21
C ALA A 148 -2.33 1.65 -12.49
N PHE A 149 -2.54 0.91 -13.58
CA PHE A 149 -2.90 1.48 -14.86
C PHE A 149 -3.69 0.52 -15.74
N VAL A 150 -4.34 1.08 -16.74
CA VAL A 150 -4.98 0.34 -17.83
C VAL A 150 -4.38 0.84 -19.14
N LEU A 151 -3.97 -0.10 -19.99
CA LEU A 151 -3.52 0.15 -21.35
C LEU A 151 -4.46 -0.54 -22.32
N ARG A 152 -4.75 0.07 -23.45
CA ARG A 152 -5.45 -0.58 -24.57
C ARG A 152 -4.77 -0.28 -25.89
N ASN A 153 -5.10 -1.06 -26.90
CA ASN A 153 -4.86 -0.75 -28.31
C ASN A 153 -5.97 -1.42 -29.15
N GLU A 154 -5.78 -1.53 -30.46
CA GLU A 154 -6.76 -2.18 -31.35
C GLU A 154 -6.91 -3.70 -31.09
N LYS A 155 -5.89 -4.33 -30.49
CA LYS A 155 -5.86 -5.78 -30.24
C LYS A 155 -6.48 -6.16 -28.89
N GLY A 156 -6.52 -5.24 -27.93
CA GLY A 156 -7.05 -5.56 -26.61
C GLY A 156 -6.80 -4.53 -25.53
N ILE A 157 -6.96 -4.98 -24.29
CA ILE A 157 -6.84 -4.18 -23.08
C ILE A 157 -6.20 -5.00 -21.96
N VAL A 158 -5.35 -4.35 -21.17
CA VAL A 158 -4.66 -4.96 -20.02
C VAL A 158 -4.67 -4.01 -18.83
N HIS A 159 -4.61 -4.58 -17.64
CA HIS A 159 -4.54 -3.84 -16.38
C HIS A 159 -3.27 -4.23 -15.63
N GLY A 160 -2.33 -3.29 -15.53
CA GLY A 160 -1.06 -3.48 -14.80
C GLY A 160 -1.08 -2.89 -13.41
N ARG A 161 -0.40 -3.53 -12.45
CA ARG A 161 -0.30 -3.05 -11.06
C ARG A 161 0.95 -3.52 -10.33
N ASN A 162 1.54 -2.60 -9.55
CA ASN A 162 2.42 -2.90 -8.42
C ASN A 162 1.69 -2.61 -7.10
N LEU A 163 1.80 -3.54 -6.15
CA LEU A 163 1.31 -3.42 -4.77
C LEU A 163 2.48 -3.13 -3.85
N ASP A 164 2.50 -1.94 -3.26
CA ASP A 164 3.47 -1.58 -2.24
C ASP A 164 2.84 -1.68 -0.85
N TRP A 165 3.41 -2.52 0.02
CA TRP A 165 2.84 -2.74 1.33
C TRP A 165 3.91 -2.93 2.40
N PRO A 166 4.44 -1.82 2.94
CA PRO A 166 5.46 -1.87 3.97
C PRO A 166 4.98 -2.58 5.24
N GLY A 167 5.81 -3.47 5.78
CA GLY A 167 5.60 -4.12 7.07
C GLY A 167 4.72 -5.37 7.04
N ILE A 168 4.45 -5.92 5.86
CA ILE A 168 3.76 -7.20 5.69
C ILE A 168 4.49 -8.15 4.71
N GLU A 169 5.78 -7.93 4.50
CA GLU A 169 6.64 -8.66 3.56
C GLU A 169 6.53 -10.18 3.79
N VAL A 170 6.37 -10.62 5.04
CA VAL A 170 6.14 -12.02 5.42
C VAL A 170 4.96 -12.67 4.70
N LEU A 171 3.91 -11.92 4.34
CA LEU A 171 2.75 -12.46 3.63
C LEU A 171 3.09 -12.87 2.19
N THR A 172 4.18 -12.35 1.62
CA THR A 172 4.62 -12.70 0.25
C THR A 172 5.08 -14.15 0.12
N HIS A 173 5.43 -14.80 1.23
CA HIS A 173 5.71 -16.24 1.30
C HIS A 173 4.45 -17.11 1.25
N PHE A 174 3.26 -16.49 1.31
CA PHE A 174 1.97 -17.16 1.29
C PHE A 174 1.09 -16.68 0.13
N PRO A 175 1.60 -16.66 -1.11
CA PRO A 175 0.80 -16.24 -2.25
C PRO A 175 -0.32 -17.25 -2.49
N LEU A 176 -1.41 -16.79 -3.07
CA LEU A 176 -2.51 -17.67 -3.47
C LEU A 176 -3.27 -17.09 -4.66
N ILE A 177 -3.50 -17.95 -5.66
CA ILE A 177 -4.43 -17.67 -6.75
C ILE A 177 -5.70 -18.47 -6.51
N VAL A 178 -6.86 -17.80 -6.44
CA VAL A 178 -8.15 -18.47 -6.22
C VAL A 178 -9.11 -18.22 -7.35
N ASN A 179 -9.62 -19.27 -7.98
CA ASN A 179 -10.74 -19.24 -8.91
C ASN A 179 -12.03 -19.57 -8.16
N TYR A 180 -12.93 -18.59 -8.07
CA TYR A 180 -14.22 -18.74 -7.46
C TYR A 180 -15.31 -18.95 -8.51
N HIS A 181 -16.08 -20.02 -8.38
CA HIS A 181 -17.28 -20.28 -9.19
C HIS A 181 -18.51 -20.39 -8.29
N HIS A 182 -18.94 -19.25 -7.75
CA HIS A 182 -20.12 -19.21 -6.90
C HIS A 182 -21.42 -19.38 -7.70
N THR A 183 -22.39 -20.07 -7.11
CA THR A 183 -23.72 -20.24 -7.69
C THR A 183 -24.37 -18.87 -7.96
N ASN A 184 -24.89 -18.66 -9.17
CA ASN A 184 -25.54 -17.43 -9.62
C ASN A 184 -24.67 -16.16 -9.60
N LYS A 185 -23.33 -16.31 -9.58
CA LYS A 185 -22.37 -15.19 -9.69
C LYS A 185 -21.47 -15.37 -10.91
N LYS A 186 -20.80 -14.29 -11.30
CA LYS A 186 -19.74 -14.36 -12.32
C LYS A 186 -18.49 -15.03 -11.71
N PRO A 187 -17.93 -16.05 -12.37
CA PRO A 187 -16.65 -16.60 -11.96
C PRO A 187 -15.54 -15.56 -11.98
N PHE A 188 -14.64 -15.60 -10.99
CA PHE A 188 -13.52 -14.68 -10.93
C PHE A 188 -12.26 -15.28 -10.32
N THR A 189 -11.13 -14.67 -10.64
CA THR A 189 -9.80 -15.04 -10.16
C THR A 189 -9.27 -13.93 -9.23
N ASN A 190 -8.88 -14.31 -8.02
CA ASN A 190 -8.31 -13.43 -7.00
C ASN A 190 -6.80 -13.69 -6.88
N LEU A 191 -5.98 -12.64 -7.01
CA LEU A 191 -4.55 -12.66 -6.70
C LEU A 191 -4.37 -12.20 -5.26
N THR A 192 -4.28 -13.14 -4.33
CA THR A 192 -4.37 -12.88 -2.89
C THR A 192 -3.23 -13.53 -2.11
N PHE A 193 -3.35 -13.48 -0.78
CA PHE A 193 -2.55 -14.23 0.17
C PHE A 193 -3.44 -15.27 0.86
N ILE A 194 -2.84 -16.34 1.35
CA ILE A 194 -3.56 -17.42 2.02
C ILE A 194 -4.44 -16.88 3.15
N GLY A 195 -5.72 -17.25 3.11
CA GLY A 195 -6.71 -16.94 4.13
C GLY A 195 -7.38 -15.57 3.96
N TYR A 196 -7.05 -14.80 2.92
CA TYR A 196 -7.68 -13.52 2.63
C TYR A 196 -8.72 -13.63 1.49
N PRO A 197 -10.03 -13.69 1.79
CA PRO A 197 -11.09 -13.85 0.79
C PRO A 197 -11.52 -12.53 0.11
N GLY A 198 -11.03 -11.37 0.58
CA GLY A 198 -11.25 -10.08 -0.08
C GLY A 198 -10.38 -9.91 -1.34
N VAL A 199 -10.68 -8.90 -2.17
CA VAL A 199 -9.95 -8.65 -3.41
C VAL A 199 -9.23 -7.30 -3.38
N TYR A 200 -7.88 -7.33 -3.41
CA TYR A 200 -7.06 -6.15 -3.76
C TYR A 200 -6.72 -6.08 -5.24
N THR A 201 -6.72 -7.23 -5.91
CA THR A 201 -6.46 -7.37 -7.35
C THR A 201 -7.11 -8.64 -7.84
N GLY A 202 -7.91 -8.53 -8.90
CA GLY A 202 -8.52 -9.69 -9.50
C GLY A 202 -9.20 -9.34 -10.81
N MET A 203 -9.60 -10.38 -11.52
CA MET A 203 -10.39 -10.25 -12.74
C MET A 203 -11.47 -11.33 -12.78
N ASN A 204 -12.63 -10.98 -13.27
CA ASN A 204 -13.65 -11.97 -13.57
C ASN A 204 -13.48 -12.53 -14.98
N HIS A 205 -14.08 -13.70 -15.22
CA HIS A 205 -13.87 -14.45 -16.46
C HIS A 205 -14.64 -13.83 -17.65
N SER A 206 -15.41 -12.75 -17.41
CA SER A 206 -15.98 -11.88 -18.43
C SER A 206 -15.00 -10.80 -18.94
N GLY A 207 -13.79 -10.71 -18.37
CA GLY A 207 -12.77 -9.75 -18.77
C GLY A 207 -12.87 -8.39 -18.04
N LEU A 208 -13.58 -8.30 -16.92
CA LEU A 208 -13.53 -7.13 -16.02
C LEU A 208 -12.45 -7.36 -14.95
N SER A 209 -11.53 -6.42 -14.83
CA SER A 209 -10.48 -6.41 -13.81
C SER A 209 -10.63 -5.24 -12.85
N LEU A 210 -10.28 -5.44 -11.59
CA LEU A 210 -10.29 -4.40 -10.57
C LEU A 210 -9.05 -4.47 -9.67
N SER A 211 -8.60 -3.31 -9.23
CA SER A 211 -7.55 -3.20 -8.23
C SER A 211 -7.67 -1.97 -7.34
N ILE A 212 -7.07 -2.03 -6.16
CA ILE A 212 -7.18 -1.00 -5.12
C ILE A 212 -5.87 -0.24 -4.96
N ASN A 213 -5.94 1.09 -4.94
CA ASN A 213 -4.88 1.97 -4.46
C ASN A 213 -5.41 2.84 -3.30
N MET A 214 -4.57 3.15 -2.32
CA MET A 214 -4.92 4.09 -1.26
C MET A 214 -4.92 5.52 -1.79
N ASN A 215 -5.87 6.32 -1.32
CA ASN A 215 -5.80 7.78 -1.42
C ASN A 215 -5.43 8.34 -0.04
N GLY A 216 -4.40 9.18 0.03
CA GLY A 216 -3.94 9.79 1.28
C GLY A 216 -4.80 10.96 1.78
N ALA A 217 -5.85 11.34 1.06
CA ALA A 217 -6.66 12.52 1.40
C ALA A 217 -7.17 12.46 2.85
N PRO A 218 -6.92 13.49 3.68
CA PRO A 218 -7.36 13.49 5.06
C PRO A 218 -8.88 13.61 5.16
N ALA A 219 -9.43 13.27 6.32
CA ALA A 219 -10.81 13.60 6.65
C ALA A 219 -11.01 15.12 6.66
N GLU A 220 -12.23 15.56 6.42
CA GLU A 220 -12.58 16.96 6.61
C GLU A 220 -12.37 17.38 8.07
N SER A 221 -12.05 18.65 8.30
CA SER A 221 -11.86 19.18 9.66
C SER A 221 -13.09 18.90 10.53
N GLY A 222 -12.86 18.31 11.71
CA GLY A 222 -13.93 17.92 12.64
C GLY A 222 -14.64 16.60 12.31
N LYS A 223 -14.30 15.92 11.20
CA LYS A 223 -14.80 14.59 10.84
C LYS A 223 -13.78 13.50 11.14
N LYS A 224 -14.27 12.28 11.40
CA LYS A 224 -13.44 11.07 11.51
C LYS A 224 -13.52 10.27 10.21
N ILE A 225 -12.46 9.53 9.90
CA ILE A 225 -12.42 8.59 8.75
C ILE A 225 -13.64 7.65 8.76
N ASP A 226 -13.98 7.14 9.94
CA ASP A 226 -15.11 6.23 10.15
C ASP A 226 -16.48 6.85 9.83
N ASP A 227 -16.59 8.19 9.80
CA ASP A 227 -17.85 8.86 9.43
C ASP A 227 -18.20 8.64 7.95
N TYR A 228 -17.20 8.33 7.12
CA TYR A 228 -17.38 8.03 5.70
C TYR A 228 -17.46 6.53 5.39
N ASN A 229 -16.91 5.67 6.24
CA ASN A 229 -16.89 4.22 6.00
C ASN A 229 -18.16 3.55 6.54
N THR A 230 -19.26 3.65 5.78
CA THR A 230 -20.58 3.20 6.24
C THR A 230 -21.00 1.83 5.71
N GLY A 231 -20.34 1.33 4.65
CA GLY A 231 -20.64 0.05 4.01
C GLY A 231 -19.73 -1.10 4.44
N MET A 232 -19.79 -2.20 3.67
CA MET A 232 -18.82 -3.30 3.77
C MET A 232 -17.40 -2.82 3.45
N PRO A 233 -16.35 -3.50 3.93
CA PRO A 233 -14.97 -3.13 3.62
C PRO A 233 -14.67 -3.14 2.13
N LEU A 234 -13.82 -2.22 1.68
CA LEU A 234 -13.60 -1.97 0.25
C LEU A 234 -13.14 -3.21 -0.53
N ALA A 235 -12.22 -4.02 0.01
CA ALA A 235 -11.76 -5.22 -0.66
C ALA A 235 -12.88 -6.26 -0.87
N PHE A 236 -13.83 -6.34 0.05
CA PHE A 236 -15.03 -7.16 -0.11
C PHE A 236 -16.02 -6.49 -1.07
N LYS A 237 -16.09 -5.15 -1.11
CA LYS A 237 -16.88 -4.45 -2.13
C LYS A 237 -16.33 -4.68 -3.54
N VAL A 238 -15.01 -4.66 -3.74
CA VAL A 238 -14.37 -4.97 -5.02
C VAL A 238 -14.66 -6.42 -5.44
N ARG A 239 -14.57 -7.36 -4.49
CA ARG A 239 -15.00 -8.75 -4.73
C ARG A 239 -16.47 -8.82 -5.18
N ASN A 240 -17.36 -8.17 -4.44
CA ASN A 240 -18.78 -8.10 -4.78
C ASN A 240 -19.00 -7.54 -6.20
N ILE A 241 -18.20 -6.56 -6.64
CA ILE A 241 -18.29 -6.05 -8.01
C ILE A 241 -17.85 -7.12 -9.02
N LEU A 242 -16.72 -7.79 -8.82
CA LEU A 242 -16.26 -8.85 -9.73
C LEU A 242 -17.27 -10.00 -9.85
N GLU A 243 -17.97 -10.33 -8.76
CA GLU A 243 -19.01 -11.36 -8.70
C GLU A 243 -20.31 -10.97 -9.45
N ASN A 244 -20.55 -9.67 -9.68
CA ASN A 244 -21.86 -9.18 -10.13
C ASN A 244 -21.83 -8.20 -11.33
N ALA A 245 -20.67 -7.74 -11.79
CA ALA A 245 -20.53 -6.80 -12.91
C ALA A 245 -19.63 -7.37 -14.03
N GLU A 246 -19.83 -6.97 -15.28
CA GLU A 246 -18.96 -7.34 -16.42
C GLU A 246 -18.48 -6.15 -17.24
N ASN A 247 -19.00 -4.95 -16.96
CA ASN A 247 -18.68 -3.72 -17.67
C ASN A 247 -18.66 -2.51 -16.72
N LEU A 248 -18.10 -1.39 -17.17
CA LEU A 248 -17.89 -0.18 -16.36
C LEU A 248 -19.21 0.45 -15.85
N SER A 249 -20.28 0.39 -16.66
CA SER A 249 -21.60 0.88 -16.25
C SER A 249 -22.17 0.09 -15.06
N GLN A 250 -21.99 -1.23 -15.05
CA GLN A 250 -22.37 -2.06 -13.91
C GLN A 250 -21.48 -1.81 -12.69
N VAL A 251 -20.18 -1.55 -12.88
CA VAL A 251 -19.28 -1.11 -11.79
C VAL A 251 -19.79 0.17 -11.13
N GLU A 252 -20.17 1.17 -11.93
CA GLU A 252 -20.76 2.43 -11.44
C GLU A 252 -22.05 2.19 -10.65
N ASN A 253 -22.93 1.33 -11.17
CA ASN A 253 -24.16 0.96 -10.48
C ASN A 253 -23.88 0.31 -9.12
N GLN A 254 -22.83 -0.50 -9.01
CA GLN A 254 -22.45 -1.13 -7.75
C GLN A 254 -21.92 -0.13 -6.71
N PHE A 255 -21.35 1.00 -7.13
CA PHE A 255 -20.90 2.05 -6.23
C PHE A 255 -22.01 3.02 -5.78
N LYS A 256 -23.22 2.93 -6.35
CA LYS A 256 -24.37 3.71 -5.86
C LYS A 256 -24.62 3.42 -4.38
N ASN A 257 -24.67 4.48 -3.57
CA ASN A 257 -24.81 4.43 -2.10
C ASN A 257 -23.64 3.78 -1.35
N TYR A 258 -22.53 3.48 -2.03
CA TYR A 258 -21.31 3.06 -1.36
C TYR A 258 -20.53 4.30 -0.91
N SER A 259 -20.14 4.32 0.36
CA SER A 259 -19.38 5.43 0.93
C SER A 259 -18.10 4.89 1.57
N SER A 260 -16.99 5.55 1.25
CA SER A 260 -15.69 5.30 1.86
C SER A 260 -14.89 6.59 1.96
N HIS A 261 -13.84 6.56 2.78
CA HIS A 261 -13.05 7.74 3.09
C HIS A 261 -12.11 8.17 1.96
N ALA A 262 -11.19 7.32 1.51
CA ALA A 262 -10.16 7.72 0.56
C ALA A 262 -9.50 6.49 -0.12
N TRP A 263 -9.98 6.14 -1.32
CA TRP A 263 -9.43 5.05 -2.13
C TRP A 263 -9.56 5.31 -3.63
N PHE A 264 -8.73 4.64 -4.42
CA PHE A 264 -8.90 4.54 -5.87
C PHE A 264 -9.18 3.10 -6.27
N ILE A 265 -10.15 2.92 -7.17
CA ILE A 265 -10.43 1.65 -7.82
C ILE A 265 -10.13 1.79 -9.30
N THR A 266 -9.09 1.12 -9.76
CA THR A 266 -8.76 1.02 -11.19
C THR A 266 -9.54 -0.14 -11.78
N ALA A 267 -10.24 0.11 -12.89
CA ALA A 267 -11.05 -0.87 -13.59
C ALA A 267 -10.65 -0.95 -15.07
N GLY A 268 -10.41 -2.15 -15.58
CA GLY A 268 -10.25 -2.43 -17.01
C GLY A 268 -11.34 -3.39 -17.47
N SER A 269 -11.97 -3.13 -18.62
CA SER A 269 -13.12 -3.88 -19.13
C SER A 269 -12.93 -4.28 -20.58
N LYS A 270 -12.95 -5.60 -20.84
CA LYS A 270 -12.97 -6.16 -22.19
C LYS A 270 -14.20 -5.73 -22.99
N ILE A 271 -15.38 -5.74 -22.36
CA ILE A 271 -16.66 -5.43 -23.02
C ILE A 271 -16.70 -3.98 -23.49
N ASP A 272 -16.19 -3.06 -22.67
CA ASP A 272 -16.15 -1.64 -23.03
C ASP A 272 -14.93 -1.29 -23.90
N ASN A 273 -13.99 -2.24 -24.06
CA ASN A 273 -12.62 -2.01 -24.54
C ASN A 273 -12.01 -0.72 -23.95
N SER A 274 -12.24 -0.53 -22.65
CA SER A 274 -11.88 0.72 -21.96
C SER A 274 -11.66 0.50 -20.46
N GLY A 275 -11.11 1.52 -19.81
CA GLY A 275 -10.85 1.54 -18.38
C GLY A 275 -11.40 2.80 -17.70
N ALA A 276 -11.45 2.76 -16.38
CA ALA A 276 -11.77 3.91 -15.55
C ALA A 276 -11.07 3.82 -14.20
N ILE A 277 -10.87 4.96 -13.56
CA ILE A 277 -10.40 5.07 -12.18
C ILE A 277 -11.45 5.79 -11.36
N TYR A 278 -12.00 5.10 -10.36
CA TYR A 278 -12.99 5.64 -9.44
C TYR A 278 -12.31 6.15 -8.18
N GLU A 279 -12.42 7.45 -7.90
CA GLU A 279 -11.96 8.07 -6.66
C GLU A 279 -13.09 8.04 -5.62
N LEU A 280 -12.91 7.22 -4.60
CA LEU A 280 -13.83 7.09 -3.48
C LEU A 280 -13.32 7.98 -2.36
N THR A 281 -13.76 9.24 -2.32
CA THR A 281 -13.22 10.24 -1.40
C THR A 281 -14.34 10.96 -0.64
N ARG A 282 -14.27 10.93 0.69
CA ARG A 282 -15.22 11.58 1.63
C ARG A 282 -16.69 11.25 1.34
N GLY A 283 -16.95 9.97 1.02
CA GLY A 283 -18.29 9.45 0.72
C GLY A 283 -18.80 9.75 -0.70
N GLU A 284 -17.98 10.39 -1.53
CA GLU A 284 -18.28 10.59 -2.94
C GLU A 284 -17.52 9.59 -3.83
N VAL A 285 -18.05 9.38 -5.03
CA VAL A 285 -17.43 8.55 -6.07
C VAL A 285 -17.25 9.42 -7.32
N ILE A 286 -16.00 9.69 -7.69
CA ILE A 286 -15.65 10.46 -8.88
C ILE A 286 -15.08 9.50 -9.92
N LYS A 287 -15.72 9.41 -11.10
CA LYS A 287 -15.24 8.59 -12.21
C LYS A 287 -14.26 9.39 -13.08
N ASN A 288 -13.07 8.86 -13.28
CA ASN A 288 -12.15 9.29 -14.33
C ASN A 288 -12.17 8.24 -15.43
N SER A 289 -12.80 8.56 -16.56
CA SER A 289 -12.85 7.66 -17.71
C SER A 289 -11.52 7.69 -18.47
N MET A 290 -11.08 6.54 -18.98
CA MET A 290 -9.99 6.51 -19.95
C MET A 290 -10.47 7.13 -21.26
N ASN A 291 -9.81 8.20 -21.70
CA ASN A 291 -10.16 8.90 -22.93
C ASN A 291 -9.39 8.36 -24.14
N ASP A 292 -8.12 7.99 -23.94
CA ASP A 292 -7.23 7.54 -25.02
C ASP A 292 -6.91 6.04 -24.87
N ASP A 293 -5.64 5.68 -24.93
CA ASP A 293 -5.12 4.31 -24.86
C ASP A 293 -4.50 3.97 -23.49
N PHE A 294 -4.51 4.93 -22.54
CA PHE A 294 -3.87 4.82 -21.24
C PHE A 294 -4.60 5.63 -20.15
N ILE A 295 -4.75 5.05 -18.97
CA ILE A 295 -5.12 5.75 -17.73
C ILE A 295 -4.35 5.12 -16.57
N PHE A 296 -3.93 5.91 -15.59
CA PHE A 296 -3.15 5.41 -14.45
C PHE A 296 -3.41 6.18 -13.16
N VAL A 297 -3.10 5.57 -12.03
CA VAL A 297 -3.11 6.20 -10.72
C VAL A 297 -1.97 5.68 -9.86
N GLU A 298 -1.38 6.60 -9.12
CA GLU A 298 -0.44 6.31 -8.04
C GLU A 298 -1.23 6.30 -6.70
N ASN A 299 -0.91 7.24 -5.79
CA ASN A 299 -1.66 7.51 -4.57
C ASN A 299 -2.08 8.99 -4.46
N LEU A 300 -2.28 9.62 -5.61
CA LEU A 300 -2.75 11.00 -5.76
C LEU A 300 -3.91 11.03 -6.76
N SER A 301 -4.96 11.78 -6.42
CA SER A 301 -6.19 11.88 -7.24
C SER A 301 -5.91 12.35 -8.65
N LEU A 302 -6.77 12.02 -9.61
CA LEU A 302 -6.66 12.45 -11.01
C LEU A 302 -7.51 13.68 -11.29
N SER A 303 -8.74 13.68 -10.78
CA SER A 303 -9.73 14.72 -11.03
C SER A 303 -9.34 16.04 -10.37
N ASP A 304 -9.73 17.17 -10.96
CA ASP A 304 -9.48 18.49 -10.37
C ASP A 304 -10.07 18.58 -8.96
N LYS A 305 -11.29 18.06 -8.77
CA LYS A 305 -11.92 18.01 -7.46
C LYS A 305 -11.10 17.17 -6.48
N GLY A 306 -10.68 15.97 -6.86
CA GLY A 306 -9.86 15.11 -6.01
C GLY A 306 -8.49 15.70 -5.68
N ARG A 307 -7.83 16.32 -6.66
CA ARG A 307 -6.49 16.92 -6.51
C ARG A 307 -6.51 18.20 -5.68
N TYR A 308 -7.49 19.06 -5.90
CA TYR A 308 -7.46 20.43 -5.38
C TYR A 308 -8.45 20.68 -4.24
N LYS A 309 -9.59 19.99 -4.22
CA LYS A 309 -10.57 20.11 -3.12
C LYS A 309 -10.30 19.16 -1.95
N TYR A 310 -9.66 18.01 -2.19
CA TYR A 310 -9.48 16.99 -1.16
C TYR A 310 -8.03 16.73 -0.75
N SER A 311 -7.05 17.04 -1.60
CA SER A 311 -5.65 16.71 -1.34
C SER A 311 -4.88 17.93 -0.84
N PRO A 312 -4.29 17.87 0.37
CA PRO A 312 -3.31 18.83 0.83
C PRO A 312 -2.06 18.87 -0.04
N VAL A 313 -1.32 19.98 0.02
CA VAL A 313 -0.06 20.14 -0.72
C VAL A 313 0.98 19.05 -0.39
N TRP A 314 0.97 18.48 0.83
CA TRP A 314 1.89 17.41 1.22
C TRP A 314 1.69 16.10 0.47
N MET A 315 0.51 15.89 -0.14
CA MET A 315 0.29 14.75 -1.03
C MET A 315 1.01 14.90 -2.37
N PHE A 316 1.45 16.10 -2.73
CA PHE A 316 2.26 16.40 -3.91
C PHE A 316 3.76 16.29 -3.60
N SER A 317 4.13 15.32 -2.76
CA SER A 317 5.51 15.01 -2.39
C SER A 317 6.15 14.02 -3.38
N THR A 318 7.43 13.71 -3.18
CA THR A 318 8.21 12.78 -4.01
C THR A 318 7.53 11.42 -4.15
N PHE A 319 6.92 10.90 -3.08
CA PHE A 319 6.27 9.58 -3.09
C PHE A 319 5.21 9.43 -4.19
N ASN A 320 4.56 10.52 -4.60
CA ASN A 320 3.56 10.50 -5.66
C ASN A 320 4.08 11.11 -6.96
N ILE A 321 4.72 12.28 -6.90
CA ILE A 321 5.09 13.05 -8.08
C ILE A 321 6.20 12.38 -8.90
N SER A 322 7.14 11.67 -8.26
CA SER A 322 8.21 10.95 -8.98
C SER A 322 7.65 9.85 -9.87
N ARG A 323 6.84 8.95 -9.30
CA ARG A 323 6.17 7.86 -10.01
C ARG A 323 5.22 8.38 -11.09
N GLU A 324 4.43 9.41 -10.79
CA GLU A 324 3.54 10.05 -11.78
C GLU A 324 4.31 10.59 -12.99
N ARG A 325 5.46 11.23 -12.78
CA ARG A 325 6.33 11.70 -13.87
C ARG A 325 6.93 10.54 -14.65
N LYS A 326 7.46 9.53 -13.95
CA LYS A 326 8.12 8.38 -14.56
C LYS A 326 7.16 7.54 -15.38
N ILE A 327 5.95 7.26 -14.90
CA ILE A 327 4.98 6.45 -15.66
C ILE A 327 4.48 7.18 -16.90
N LYS A 328 4.30 8.51 -16.85
CA LYS A 328 4.01 9.35 -18.03
C LYS A 328 5.14 9.28 -19.05
N GLU A 329 6.39 9.41 -18.60
CA GLU A 329 7.59 9.28 -19.43
C GLU A 329 7.65 7.91 -20.13
N LEU A 330 7.48 6.83 -19.39
CA LEU A 330 7.52 5.46 -19.90
C LEU A 330 6.37 5.18 -20.87
N ASN A 331 5.17 5.68 -20.59
CA ASN A 331 4.03 5.53 -21.50
C ASN A 331 4.30 6.16 -22.88
N THR A 332 4.98 7.31 -22.92
CA THR A 332 5.38 7.96 -24.17
C THR A 332 6.55 7.27 -24.86
N LYS A 333 7.52 6.75 -24.10
CA LYS A 333 8.74 6.14 -24.66
C LYS A 333 8.53 4.72 -25.18
N ILE A 334 7.67 3.92 -24.54
CA ILE A 334 7.49 2.51 -24.86
C ILE A 334 6.33 2.33 -25.84
N ALA A 335 6.61 1.64 -26.96
CA ALA A 335 5.63 1.36 -28.00
C ALA A 335 4.42 0.59 -27.46
N ASN A 336 3.22 0.96 -27.90
CA ASN A 336 1.95 0.42 -27.40
C ASN A 336 1.45 -0.82 -28.18
N ASP A 337 2.28 -1.44 -29.01
CA ASP A 337 1.87 -2.54 -29.90
C ASP A 337 1.72 -3.89 -29.17
N ASN A 338 2.53 -4.09 -28.11
CA ASN A 338 2.49 -5.24 -27.23
C ASN A 338 2.18 -4.77 -25.79
N LEU A 339 0.91 -4.88 -25.41
CA LEU A 339 0.42 -4.37 -24.12
C LEU A 339 1.04 -5.08 -22.92
N ILE A 340 1.29 -6.39 -23.02
CA ILE A 340 1.90 -7.19 -21.94
C ILE A 340 3.35 -6.76 -21.73
N ASP A 341 4.13 -6.66 -22.81
CA ASP A 341 5.54 -6.27 -22.71
C ASP A 341 5.69 -4.81 -22.25
N LYS A 342 4.86 -3.89 -22.77
CA LYS A 342 4.82 -2.50 -22.29
C LYS A 342 4.48 -2.43 -20.79
N SER A 343 3.47 -3.20 -20.36
CA SER A 343 3.08 -3.24 -18.95
C SER A 343 4.22 -3.78 -18.07
N TYR A 344 4.88 -4.85 -18.51
CA TYR A 344 6.04 -5.41 -17.81
C TYR A 344 7.16 -4.37 -17.68
N GLN A 345 7.55 -3.70 -18.78
CA GLN A 345 8.60 -2.67 -18.76
C GLN A 345 8.27 -1.50 -17.82
N ILE A 346 7.01 -1.08 -17.74
CA ILE A 346 6.55 -0.05 -16.80
C ILE A 346 6.69 -0.56 -15.36
N LEU A 347 6.15 -1.75 -15.08
CA LEU A 347 6.04 -2.29 -13.72
C LEU A 347 7.38 -2.66 -13.10
N ILE A 348 8.38 -3.04 -13.89
CA ILE A 348 9.72 -3.36 -13.36
C ILE A 348 10.60 -2.12 -13.12
N ASN A 349 10.16 -0.94 -13.56
CA ASN A 349 11.01 0.24 -13.60
C ASN A 349 11.41 0.70 -12.19
N THR A 350 12.72 0.73 -11.96
CA THR A 350 13.34 1.24 -10.74
C THR A 350 13.90 2.63 -10.93
N GLU A 351 13.86 3.22 -12.11
CA GLU A 351 14.53 4.49 -12.38
C GLU A 351 13.81 5.67 -11.73
N ASN A 352 14.57 6.63 -11.21
CA ASN A 352 14.05 7.92 -10.80
C ASN A 352 15.15 8.98 -10.86
N HIS A 353 14.78 10.23 -11.12
CA HIS A 353 15.73 11.35 -11.11
C HIS A 353 16.98 11.15 -12.00
N ARG A 354 16.82 10.52 -13.18
CA ARG A 354 17.93 10.14 -14.11
C ARG A 354 18.95 9.15 -13.53
N LEU A 355 18.63 8.52 -12.41
CA LEU A 355 19.38 7.43 -11.81
C LEU A 355 18.71 6.10 -12.17
N LEU A 356 19.49 5.00 -12.11
CA LEU A 356 18.97 3.64 -12.24
C LEU A 356 17.99 3.28 -11.12
N HIS A 357 18.16 3.93 -9.97
CA HIS A 357 17.22 3.97 -8.85
C HIS A 357 17.45 5.22 -8.00
N ASP A 358 16.45 5.65 -7.22
CA ASP A 358 16.71 6.66 -6.19
C ASP A 358 17.56 6.07 -5.04
N PRO A 359 18.33 6.88 -4.30
CA PRO A 359 19.19 6.41 -3.19
C PRO A 359 18.49 5.55 -2.16
N PHE A 360 17.18 5.76 -1.97
CA PHE A 360 16.38 5.06 -0.97
C PHE A 360 15.66 3.85 -1.54
N TYR A 361 15.74 3.60 -2.85
CA TYR A 361 14.95 2.62 -3.59
C TYR A 361 13.45 2.71 -3.27
N GLY A 362 12.96 3.90 -2.92
CA GLY A 362 11.65 4.13 -2.30
C GLY A 362 10.71 5.00 -3.11
N TYR A 363 11.24 5.72 -4.11
CA TYR A 363 10.52 6.72 -4.90
C TYR A 363 10.35 6.30 -6.37
N CYS A 364 10.27 4.99 -6.61
CA CYS A 364 10.22 4.39 -7.95
C CYS A 364 8.94 3.57 -8.12
N ILE A 365 8.56 3.23 -9.37
CA ILE A 365 7.37 2.41 -9.66
C ILE A 365 7.50 1.02 -9.04
N ASN A 366 8.68 0.40 -9.21
CA ASN A 366 9.10 -0.78 -8.46
C ASN A 366 10.08 -0.34 -7.37
N ASN A 367 9.72 -0.53 -6.11
CA ASN A 367 10.47 -0.02 -4.96
C ASN A 367 10.59 -1.09 -3.86
N LEU A 368 11.32 -0.76 -2.77
CA LEU A 368 11.53 -1.67 -1.63
C LEU A 368 10.25 -2.16 -0.96
N ASN A 369 9.13 -1.45 -1.15
CA ASN A 369 7.85 -1.86 -0.58
C ASN A 369 7.00 -2.67 -1.56
N THR A 370 7.39 -2.77 -2.84
CA THR A 370 6.67 -3.55 -3.84
C THR A 370 6.75 -5.03 -3.52
N ILE A 371 5.61 -5.62 -3.16
CA ILE A 371 5.49 -7.00 -2.69
C ILE A 371 4.78 -7.94 -3.67
N LYS A 372 4.06 -7.37 -4.64
CA LYS A 372 3.33 -8.12 -5.68
C LYS A 372 3.24 -7.24 -6.93
N SER A 373 3.46 -7.85 -8.09
CA SER A 373 3.23 -7.20 -9.38
C SER A 373 2.40 -8.10 -10.29
N CYS A 374 1.52 -7.51 -11.10
CA CYS A 374 0.74 -8.28 -12.05
C CYS A 374 0.27 -7.46 -13.26
N ILE A 375 -0.01 -8.19 -14.34
CA ILE A 375 -0.65 -7.74 -15.57
C ILE A 375 -1.84 -8.67 -15.78
N LEU A 376 -3.05 -8.11 -15.75
CA LEU A 376 -4.29 -8.83 -16.04
C LEU A 376 -4.60 -8.59 -17.53
N ASP A 377 -4.46 -9.61 -18.35
CA ASP A 377 -4.88 -9.56 -19.76
C ASP A 377 -6.40 -9.77 -19.82
N ASN A 378 -7.11 -8.65 -19.79
CA ASN A 378 -8.57 -8.62 -19.87
C ASN A 378 -9.09 -9.26 -21.16
N THR A 379 -8.33 -9.19 -22.25
CA THR A 379 -8.74 -9.69 -23.56
C THR A 379 -8.72 -11.21 -23.60
N ASN A 380 -7.64 -11.82 -23.10
CA ASN A 380 -7.41 -13.26 -23.23
C ASN A 380 -7.73 -14.07 -21.96
N ASN A 381 -8.11 -13.41 -20.86
CA ASN A 381 -8.29 -14.06 -19.56
C ASN A 381 -6.99 -14.74 -19.07
N GLU A 382 -5.87 -14.03 -19.22
CA GLU A 382 -4.55 -14.45 -18.78
C GLU A 382 -4.01 -13.51 -17.71
N ILE A 383 -3.15 -14.03 -16.85
CA ILE A 383 -2.58 -13.28 -15.74
C ILE A 383 -1.07 -13.51 -15.72
N TYR A 384 -0.32 -12.42 -15.75
CA TYR A 384 1.13 -12.43 -15.60
C TYR A 384 1.47 -11.83 -14.24
N PHE A 385 2.12 -12.56 -13.35
CA PHE A 385 2.25 -12.09 -11.97
C PHE A 385 3.50 -12.61 -11.27
N THR A 386 3.84 -11.92 -10.18
CA THR A 386 4.94 -12.27 -9.29
C THR A 386 4.65 -11.78 -7.86
N TYR A 387 5.19 -12.51 -6.90
CA TYR A 387 5.22 -12.16 -5.48
C TYR A 387 6.67 -12.19 -5.00
N GLY A 388 7.00 -11.37 -4.02
CA GLY A 388 8.31 -11.39 -3.38
C GLY A 388 8.52 -10.21 -2.45
N GLU A 389 9.53 -10.29 -1.60
CA GLU A 389 9.94 -9.15 -0.79
C GLU A 389 10.79 -8.19 -1.64
N HIS A 390 10.66 -6.88 -1.38
CA HIS A 390 11.53 -5.82 -1.91
C HIS A 390 11.75 -5.84 -3.43
N ASN A 391 11.01 -4.99 -4.16
CA ASN A 391 11.08 -4.86 -5.61
C ASN A 391 10.54 -6.10 -6.37
N ALA A 392 9.42 -6.67 -5.90
CA ALA A 392 8.85 -7.93 -6.40
C ALA A 392 8.68 -8.01 -7.92
N ALA A 393 8.49 -6.89 -8.62
CA ALA A 393 8.37 -6.85 -10.07
C ALA A 393 9.66 -7.25 -10.82
N LEU A 394 10.80 -7.45 -10.14
CA LEU A 394 12.01 -8.01 -10.77
C LEU A 394 12.17 -9.51 -10.51
N ASN A 395 11.27 -10.14 -9.74
CA ASN A 395 11.32 -11.58 -9.49
C ASN A 395 10.77 -12.40 -10.69
N ASN A 396 10.79 -13.73 -10.61
CA ASN A 396 10.24 -14.61 -11.66
C ASN A 396 8.74 -14.32 -11.89
N TYR A 397 8.38 -13.91 -13.10
CA TYR A 397 6.97 -13.78 -13.51
C TYR A 397 6.45 -15.13 -13.99
N LEU A 398 5.31 -15.51 -13.45
CA LEU A 398 4.51 -16.60 -13.96
C LEU A 398 3.41 -16.07 -14.86
N HIS A 399 3.11 -16.81 -15.92
CA HIS A 399 1.90 -16.68 -16.71
C HIS A 399 0.88 -17.71 -16.23
N TYR A 400 -0.37 -17.32 -16.16
CA TYR A 400 -1.50 -18.18 -15.81
C TYR A 400 -2.65 -17.97 -16.79
N ASN A 401 -3.01 -19.02 -17.52
CA ASN A 401 -4.20 -19.04 -18.36
C ASN A 401 -5.40 -19.56 -17.54
N ILE A 402 -6.37 -18.68 -17.27
CA ILE A 402 -7.51 -19.00 -16.41
C ILE A 402 -8.37 -20.13 -16.99
N GLN A 403 -8.51 -20.18 -18.32
CA GLN A 403 -9.40 -21.11 -18.99
C GLN A 403 -8.83 -22.53 -19.02
N THR A 404 -7.54 -22.69 -19.29
CA THR A 404 -6.89 -24.01 -19.39
C THR A 404 -6.34 -24.50 -18.06
N GLY A 405 -6.04 -23.62 -17.11
CA GLY A 405 -5.32 -23.96 -15.88
C GLY A 405 -3.80 -24.08 -16.07
N GLU A 406 -3.30 -23.75 -17.26
CA GLU A 406 -1.88 -23.77 -17.57
C GLU A 406 -1.13 -22.66 -16.83
N VAL A 407 0.06 -23.00 -16.33
CA VAL A 407 0.98 -22.06 -15.65
C VAL A 407 2.37 -22.36 -16.16
N ASP A 408 3.06 -21.31 -16.58
CA ASP A 408 4.42 -21.36 -17.11
C ASP A 408 5.20 -20.10 -16.71
N VAL A 409 6.52 -20.10 -16.94
CA VAL A 409 7.36 -18.96 -16.62
C VAL A 409 7.36 -17.98 -17.78
N PHE A 410 6.82 -16.77 -17.55
CA PHE A 410 6.79 -15.69 -18.54
C PHE A 410 8.14 -14.97 -18.69
N LYS A 411 8.71 -14.55 -17.55
CA LYS A 411 10.01 -13.87 -17.50
C LYS A 411 10.77 -14.34 -16.27
N SER A 412 12.04 -14.68 -16.46
CA SER A 412 12.93 -14.99 -15.36
C SER A 412 13.27 -13.74 -14.54
N LYS A 413 13.66 -13.96 -13.29
CA LYS A 413 14.14 -12.94 -12.36
C LYS A 413 15.24 -12.11 -13.02
N LYS A 414 15.15 -10.80 -12.84
CA LYS A 414 16.17 -9.83 -13.23
C LYS A 414 16.97 -9.38 -12.02
N GLU A 415 18.21 -9.03 -12.27
CA GLU A 415 19.04 -8.37 -11.27
C GLU A 415 18.52 -6.96 -11.00
N ILE A 416 18.57 -6.56 -9.74
CA ILE A 416 18.25 -5.19 -9.31
C ILE A 416 19.47 -4.31 -9.61
N ALA A 417 19.26 -3.12 -10.16
CA ALA A 417 20.34 -2.17 -10.36
C ALA A 417 21.06 -1.88 -9.03
N ASP A 418 22.40 -1.94 -9.07
CA ASP A 418 23.27 -1.78 -7.91
C ASP A 418 22.88 -2.74 -6.75
N SER A 419 22.73 -4.02 -7.08
CA SER A 419 22.25 -5.09 -6.20
C SER A 419 23.01 -5.22 -4.88
N GLU A 420 24.31 -4.88 -4.87
CA GLU A 420 25.14 -4.83 -3.65
C GLU A 420 24.65 -3.76 -2.68
N TYR A 421 24.40 -2.53 -3.17
CA TYR A 421 23.88 -1.42 -2.35
C TYR A 421 22.47 -1.70 -1.86
N HIS A 422 21.64 -2.29 -2.72
CA HIS A 422 20.28 -2.71 -2.37
C HIS A 422 20.28 -3.72 -1.21
N SER A 423 21.10 -4.78 -1.34
CA SER A 423 21.22 -5.84 -0.33
C SER A 423 21.80 -5.32 0.98
N ALA A 424 22.78 -4.42 0.91
CA ALA A 424 23.35 -3.76 2.09
C ALA A 424 22.31 -2.89 2.81
N SER A 425 21.47 -2.16 2.06
CA SER A 425 20.40 -1.33 2.61
C SER A 425 19.37 -2.16 3.37
N ILE A 426 18.90 -3.27 2.79
CA ILE A 426 18.00 -4.21 3.47
C ILE A 426 18.66 -4.77 4.73
N SER A 427 19.92 -5.18 4.64
CA SER A 427 20.66 -5.74 5.78
C SER A 427 20.81 -4.73 6.92
N PHE A 428 21.07 -3.46 6.60
CA PHE A 428 21.13 -2.38 7.58
C PHE A 428 19.78 -2.15 8.26
N TYR A 429 18.69 -2.01 7.49
CA TYR A 429 17.36 -1.79 8.07
C TYR A 429 16.86 -2.98 8.88
N ASN A 430 17.16 -4.22 8.47
CA ASN A 430 16.86 -5.42 9.24
C ASN A 430 17.61 -5.43 10.57
N TRP A 431 18.91 -5.13 10.57
CA TRP A 431 19.68 -4.99 11.80
C TRP A 431 19.10 -3.89 12.71
N TYR A 432 18.75 -2.75 12.12
CA TYR A 432 18.18 -1.62 12.86
C TYR A 432 16.86 -2.02 13.55
N ASP A 433 15.94 -2.64 12.82
CA ASP A 433 14.62 -3.04 13.36
C ASP A 433 14.73 -4.18 14.40
N LEU A 434 15.70 -5.09 14.26
CA LEU A 434 15.98 -6.14 15.24
C LEU A 434 16.63 -5.58 16.52
N THR A 435 17.50 -4.57 16.37
CA THR A 435 18.25 -3.98 17.50
C THR A 435 17.41 -2.98 18.29
N PHE A 436 16.59 -2.19 17.59
CA PHE A 436 15.82 -1.10 18.17
C PHE A 436 14.33 -1.36 18.04
N SER A 437 13.67 -1.62 19.18
CA SER A 437 12.20 -1.68 19.20
C SER A 437 11.61 -0.39 18.61
N LYS A 438 10.60 -0.53 17.74
CA LYS A 438 9.86 0.61 17.13
C LYS A 438 9.30 1.61 18.15
N LYS A 439 9.12 1.21 19.41
CA LYS A 439 8.62 2.08 20.51
C LYS A 439 9.74 2.71 21.35
N LYS A 440 11.00 2.29 21.18
CA LYS A 440 12.14 2.80 21.95
C LYS A 440 12.47 4.23 21.48
N LYS A 441 12.53 5.16 22.43
CA LYS A 441 13.19 6.45 22.20
C LYS A 441 14.69 6.23 22.22
N LEU A 442 15.35 6.45 21.09
CA LEU A 442 16.80 6.28 20.96
C LEU A 442 17.56 7.30 21.82
N THR A 443 18.65 6.82 22.42
CA THR A 443 19.60 7.60 23.22
C THR A 443 20.83 7.98 22.38
N ASN A 444 21.68 8.88 22.88
CA ASN A 444 22.94 9.21 22.21
C ASN A 444 23.84 7.98 22.01
N LYS A 445 23.85 7.05 22.97
CA LYS A 445 24.60 5.79 22.85
C LYS A 445 24.07 4.93 21.69
N ASP A 446 22.75 4.91 21.49
CA ASP A 446 22.14 4.18 20.39
C ASP A 446 22.51 4.80 19.03
N PHE A 447 22.50 6.14 18.91
CA PHE A 447 22.93 6.82 17.69
C PHE A 447 24.41 6.61 17.37
N LEU A 448 25.29 6.65 18.38
CA LEU A 448 26.70 6.32 18.19
C LEU A 448 26.90 4.87 17.71
N LEU A 449 26.14 3.92 18.27
CA LEU A 449 26.14 2.53 17.81
C LEU A 449 25.68 2.41 16.35
N ILE A 450 24.63 3.15 15.96
CA ILE A 450 24.16 3.19 14.58
C ILE A 450 25.24 3.73 13.64
N ILE A 451 25.84 4.88 13.99
CA ILE A 451 26.90 5.51 13.19
C ILE A 451 28.10 4.59 13.02
N ASP A 452 28.53 3.93 14.10
CA ASP A 452 29.67 3.01 14.03
C ASP A 452 29.34 1.79 13.17
N ASN A 453 28.12 1.25 13.31
CA ASN A 453 27.70 0.08 12.56
C ASN A 453 27.43 0.36 11.07
N LEU A 454 27.08 1.60 10.69
CA LEU A 454 26.88 1.98 9.28
C LEU A 454 28.08 1.65 8.40
N LYS A 455 29.31 1.75 8.95
CA LYS A 455 30.56 1.45 8.23
C LYS A 455 30.70 -0.02 7.81
N ASN A 456 29.90 -0.90 8.39
CA ASN A 456 29.89 -2.33 8.08
C ASN A 456 29.00 -2.67 6.86
N TYR A 457 28.28 -1.69 6.30
CA TYR A 457 27.40 -1.88 5.15
C TYR A 457 27.92 -1.07 3.97
N ASN A 458 28.05 -1.71 2.81
CA ASN A 458 28.31 -1.05 1.54
C ASN A 458 27.02 -0.40 1.04
N LEU A 459 26.61 0.72 1.63
CA LEU A 459 25.40 1.44 1.21
C LEU A 459 25.66 2.26 -0.05
N GLU A 460 24.59 2.59 -0.77
CA GLU A 460 24.66 3.62 -1.81
C GLU A 460 25.25 4.91 -1.20
N PRO A 461 26.27 5.54 -1.82
CA PRO A 461 27.00 6.66 -1.22
C PRO A 461 26.10 7.79 -0.72
N ALA A 462 25.11 8.21 -1.52
CA ALA A 462 24.20 9.29 -1.16
C ALA A 462 23.29 8.91 0.02
N LEU A 463 22.81 7.67 0.09
CA LEU A 463 22.09 7.12 1.25
C LEU A 463 22.97 7.11 2.51
N GLY A 464 24.21 6.65 2.40
CA GLY A 464 25.17 6.61 3.50
C GLY A 464 25.41 8.00 4.09
N GLU A 465 25.69 8.98 3.24
CA GLU A 465 25.90 10.38 3.63
C GLU A 465 24.64 11.01 4.25
N TYR A 466 23.46 10.74 3.68
CA TYR A 466 22.18 11.16 4.27
C TYR A 466 21.97 10.60 5.68
N LEU A 467 22.25 9.31 5.90
CA LEU A 467 22.07 8.64 7.19
C LEU A 467 23.05 9.19 8.22
N LEU A 468 24.33 9.31 7.88
CA LEU A 468 25.36 9.87 8.76
C LEU A 468 25.01 11.30 9.17
N SER A 469 24.69 12.17 8.21
CA SER A 469 24.21 13.54 8.48
C SER A 469 23.03 13.53 9.45
N SER A 470 22.03 12.68 9.19
CA SER A 470 20.81 12.61 10.00
C SER A 470 21.08 12.13 11.43
N TYR A 471 21.98 11.17 11.64
CA TYR A 471 22.30 10.63 12.96
C TYR A 471 23.25 11.53 13.76
N TYR A 472 24.26 12.13 13.14
CA TYR A 472 25.08 13.16 13.81
C TYR A 472 24.24 14.36 14.24
N LEU A 473 23.25 14.76 13.44
CA LEU A 473 22.30 15.80 13.82
C LEU A 473 21.52 15.42 15.09
N LYS A 474 21.13 14.15 15.28
CA LYS A 474 20.49 13.68 16.52
C LYS A 474 21.41 13.75 17.73
N LEU A 475 22.72 13.60 17.52
CA LEU A 475 23.75 13.80 18.54
C LEU A 475 24.08 15.27 18.82
N LYS A 476 23.53 16.21 18.03
CA LYS A 476 23.90 17.63 18.01
C LYS A 476 25.37 17.86 17.63
N ASP A 477 25.98 16.90 16.94
CA ASP A 477 27.30 17.05 16.34
C ASP A 477 27.12 17.74 14.98
N TYR A 478 27.00 19.06 15.02
CA TYR A 478 26.68 19.85 13.82
C TYR A 478 27.84 19.93 12.83
N GLU A 479 29.07 19.67 13.26
CA GLU A 479 30.24 19.69 12.37
C GLU A 479 30.22 18.46 11.47
N ASN A 480 30.17 17.26 12.05
CA ASN A 480 30.08 16.02 11.26
C ASN A 480 28.76 15.95 10.48
N ALA A 481 27.63 16.36 11.08
CA ALA A 481 26.37 16.40 10.35
C ALA A 481 26.44 17.29 9.10
N TYR A 482 27.16 18.41 9.19
CA TYR A 482 27.32 19.34 8.08
C TYR A 482 28.25 18.79 6.99
N ILE A 483 29.37 18.17 7.37
CA ILE A 483 30.31 17.51 6.43
C ILE A 483 29.55 16.47 5.60
N HIS A 484 28.81 15.58 6.25
CA HIS A 484 28.05 14.53 5.56
C HIS A 484 26.90 15.10 4.71
N ALA A 485 26.29 16.20 5.13
CA ALA A 485 25.29 16.88 4.31
C ALA A 485 25.89 17.52 3.04
N ASP A 486 27.11 18.06 3.11
CA ASP A 486 27.84 18.58 1.94
C ASP A 486 28.27 17.45 1.00
N ASN A 487 28.74 16.33 1.54
CA ASN A 487 29.05 15.14 0.75
C ASN A 487 27.79 14.61 0.03
N TYR A 488 26.64 14.57 0.71
CA TYR A 488 25.40 14.14 0.06
C TYR A 488 25.01 15.02 -1.14
N ILE A 489 25.23 16.34 -1.07
CA ILE A 489 25.04 17.24 -2.21
C ILE A 489 26.08 16.96 -3.30
N ALA A 490 27.33 16.66 -2.94
CA ALA A 490 28.38 16.32 -3.90
C ALA A 490 28.05 15.05 -4.69
N GLU A 491 27.49 14.03 -4.02
CA GLU A 491 27.00 12.81 -4.68
C GLU A 491 25.82 13.09 -5.61
N LEU A 492 24.87 13.94 -5.19
CA LEU A 492 23.65 14.23 -5.94
C LEU A 492 23.33 15.74 -6.01
N PRO A 493 24.04 16.50 -6.85
CA PRO A 493 23.94 17.97 -6.89
C PRO A 493 22.62 18.50 -7.45
N ASP A 494 21.88 17.69 -8.21
CA ASP A 494 20.56 18.05 -8.75
C ASP A 494 19.39 17.54 -7.89
N TYR A 495 19.68 16.83 -6.78
CA TYR A 495 18.68 16.15 -5.96
C TYR A 495 18.27 16.99 -4.74
N PHE A 496 17.05 17.52 -4.79
CA PHE A 496 16.58 18.50 -3.80
C PHE A 496 16.62 18.01 -2.33
N LEU A 497 16.49 16.69 -2.09
CA LEU A 497 16.55 16.14 -0.73
C LEU A 497 17.94 16.29 -0.09
N ALA A 498 19.01 16.39 -0.88
CA ALA A 498 20.36 16.63 -0.37
C ALA A 498 20.48 18.03 0.24
N TYR A 499 20.00 19.05 -0.46
CA TYR A 499 19.91 20.41 0.07
C TYR A 499 18.96 20.51 1.25
N TYR A 500 17.80 19.82 1.19
CA TYR A 500 16.86 19.82 2.32
C TYR A 500 17.46 19.18 3.57
N ASN A 501 18.31 18.16 3.42
CA ASN A 501 19.09 17.57 4.52
C ASN A 501 20.05 18.60 5.13
N LYS A 502 20.88 19.27 4.31
CA LYS A 502 21.81 20.33 4.76
C LYS A 502 21.09 21.49 5.44
N TYR A 503 19.98 21.95 4.88
CA TYR A 503 19.13 22.98 5.47
C TYR A 503 18.76 22.64 6.93
N ARG A 504 18.36 21.39 7.20
CA ARG A 504 17.99 20.96 8.56
C ARG A 504 19.16 21.04 9.52
N VAL A 505 20.36 20.62 9.09
CA VAL A 505 21.57 20.68 9.92
C VAL A 505 21.90 22.13 10.29
N VAL A 506 21.93 23.00 9.30
CA VAL A 506 22.29 24.42 9.47
C VAL A 506 21.25 25.15 10.31
N ARG A 507 19.95 24.85 10.13
CA ARG A 507 18.86 25.40 10.95
C ARG A 507 19.00 25.02 12.42
N GLU A 508 19.29 23.75 12.74
CA GLU A 508 19.43 23.29 14.13
C GLU A 508 20.66 23.91 14.82
N LYS A 509 21.73 24.19 14.06
CA LYS A 509 22.88 24.99 14.50
C LYS A 509 22.52 26.48 14.74
N LYS A 510 21.32 26.91 14.37
CA LYS A 510 20.79 28.28 14.43
C LYS A 510 21.51 29.27 13.49
N ASP A 511 22.17 28.78 12.44
CA ASP A 511 22.71 29.63 11.37
C ASP A 511 21.61 29.88 10.34
N TYR A 512 20.65 30.74 10.70
CA TYR A 512 19.44 30.93 9.91
C TYR A 512 19.72 31.54 8.54
N PHE A 513 20.74 32.39 8.40
CA PHE A 513 21.11 32.96 7.10
C PHE A 513 21.60 31.87 6.15
N LYS A 514 22.54 31.03 6.58
CA LYS A 514 23.03 29.92 5.75
C LYS A 514 21.94 28.90 5.45
N ALA A 515 21.03 28.65 6.38
CA ALA A 515 19.88 27.76 6.16
C ALA A 515 18.91 28.31 5.10
N ILE A 516 18.67 29.62 5.08
CA ILE A 516 17.91 30.31 4.02
C ILE A 516 18.61 30.16 2.68
N VAL A 517 19.92 30.47 2.60
CA VAL A 517 20.71 30.35 1.36
C VAL A 517 20.65 28.92 0.82
N THR A 518 20.76 27.91 1.68
CA THR A 518 20.67 26.49 1.28
C THR A 518 19.31 26.16 0.65
N LEU A 519 18.20 26.74 1.15
CA LEU A 519 16.87 26.55 0.54
C LEU A 519 16.72 27.33 -0.76
N GLU A 520 17.30 28.53 -0.87
CA GLU A 520 17.32 29.30 -2.13
C GLU A 520 18.11 28.55 -3.21
N GLU A 521 19.26 27.96 -2.86
CA GLU A 521 20.04 27.08 -3.75
C GLU A 521 19.21 25.87 -4.20
N MET A 522 18.57 25.15 -3.26
CA MET A 522 17.69 24.02 -3.59
C MET A 522 16.64 24.39 -4.64
N LEU A 523 15.96 25.52 -4.46
CA LEU A 523 14.90 25.99 -5.36
C LEU A 523 15.43 26.41 -6.75
N GLN A 524 16.71 26.74 -6.87
CA GLN A 524 17.34 27.17 -8.12
C GLN A 524 17.97 26.02 -8.91
N THR A 525 18.57 25.05 -8.22
CA THR A 525 19.43 24.03 -8.85
C THR A 525 18.74 22.68 -9.05
N SER A 526 17.63 22.41 -8.35
CA SER A 526 17.04 21.07 -8.32
C SER A 526 15.59 21.02 -8.82
N SER A 527 15.13 19.83 -9.25
CA SER A 527 13.72 19.61 -9.61
C SER A 527 12.87 19.35 -8.36
N VAL A 528 12.39 20.43 -7.74
CA VAL A 528 11.57 20.38 -6.53
C VAL A 528 10.10 20.04 -6.87
N ASN A 529 9.42 19.35 -5.95
CA ASN A 529 7.97 19.10 -6.05
C ASN A 529 7.17 20.15 -5.23
N PRO A 530 5.86 20.31 -5.50
CA PRO A 530 5.06 21.38 -4.86
C PRO A 530 5.10 21.35 -3.32
N TYR A 531 5.17 20.17 -2.70
CA TYR A 531 5.26 20.08 -1.25
C TYR A 531 6.56 20.69 -0.70
N PHE A 532 7.70 20.33 -1.26
CA PHE A 532 8.99 20.83 -0.77
C PHE A 532 9.22 22.29 -1.14
N GLU A 533 8.62 22.77 -2.24
CA GLU A 533 8.58 24.20 -2.55
C GLU A 533 7.79 24.98 -1.48
N TYR A 534 6.59 24.52 -1.12
CA TYR A 534 5.79 25.08 -0.04
C TYR A 534 6.57 25.08 1.29
N ARG A 535 7.14 23.93 1.68
CA ARG A 535 7.91 23.82 2.94
C ARG A 535 9.12 24.73 2.96
N ALA A 536 9.84 24.88 1.84
CA ALA A 536 10.97 25.80 1.75
C ALA A 536 10.53 27.25 2.06
N LYS A 537 9.44 27.72 1.43
CA LYS A 537 8.89 29.08 1.65
C LYS A 537 8.47 29.29 3.11
N VAL A 538 7.72 28.35 3.71
CA VAL A 538 7.30 28.39 5.13
C VAL A 538 8.53 28.49 6.04
N ASN A 539 9.51 27.59 5.83
CA ASN A 539 10.72 27.54 6.64
C ASN A 539 11.57 28.82 6.51
N MET A 540 11.65 29.42 5.32
CA MET A 540 12.35 30.69 5.10
C MET A 540 11.70 31.85 5.88
N ILE A 541 10.36 31.94 5.90
CA ILE A 541 9.64 32.95 6.70
C ILE A 541 9.99 32.81 8.19
N GLU A 542 9.91 31.59 8.73
CA GLU A 542 10.28 31.33 10.13
C GLU A 542 11.71 31.76 10.44
N MET A 543 12.64 31.51 9.53
CA MET A 543 14.05 31.86 9.70
C MET A 543 14.32 33.36 9.58
N TYR A 544 13.64 34.07 8.69
CA TYR A 544 13.72 35.54 8.64
C TYR A 544 13.18 36.17 9.94
N ASP A 545 12.07 35.65 10.51
CA ASP A 545 11.59 36.09 11.83
C ASP A 545 12.65 35.89 12.92
N LYS A 546 13.38 34.77 12.90
CA LYS A 546 14.48 34.54 13.84
C LYS A 546 15.64 35.51 13.66
N LEU A 547 16.04 35.82 12.42
CA LEU A 547 17.09 36.81 12.15
C LEU A 547 16.69 38.21 12.65
N LEU A 548 15.45 38.61 12.41
CA LEU A 548 14.90 39.89 12.84
C LEU A 548 14.83 40.07 14.36
N GLN A 549 14.90 38.99 15.16
CA GLN A 549 15.03 39.08 16.62
C GLN A 549 16.42 39.57 17.06
N THR A 550 17.42 39.47 16.18
CA THR A 550 18.82 39.85 16.47
C THR A 550 19.27 41.09 15.72
N LYS A 551 18.71 41.34 14.53
CA LYS A 551 19.04 42.49 13.68
C LYS A 551 17.78 42.94 12.95
N ASN A 552 17.34 44.17 13.19
CA ASN A 552 16.26 44.77 12.40
C ASN A 552 16.78 45.09 10.99
N ASP A 553 16.15 44.54 9.96
CA ASP A 553 16.59 44.64 8.56
C ASP A 553 15.37 44.64 7.63
N GLU A 554 15.11 45.78 6.99
CA GLU A 554 13.93 45.99 6.13
C GLU A 554 13.87 44.96 4.98
N VAL A 555 15.03 44.55 4.47
CA VAL A 555 15.13 43.57 3.37
C VAL A 555 14.54 42.23 3.80
N TYR A 556 14.71 41.82 5.06
CA TYR A 556 14.14 40.58 5.57
C TYR A 556 12.62 40.67 5.71
N ILE A 557 12.10 41.84 6.09
CA ILE A 557 10.66 42.11 6.17
C ILE A 557 10.03 42.02 4.78
N GLU A 558 10.62 42.68 3.77
CA GLU A 558 10.18 42.60 2.38
C GLU A 558 10.16 41.16 1.86
N LYS A 559 11.21 40.38 2.15
CA LYS A 559 11.29 38.97 1.77
C LYS A 559 10.20 38.13 2.44
N ILE A 560 9.90 38.36 3.72
CA ILE A 560 8.77 37.70 4.42
C ILE A 560 7.45 37.99 3.69
N HIS A 561 7.16 39.25 3.36
CA HIS A 561 5.92 39.61 2.68
C HIS A 561 5.82 39.00 1.28
N LYS A 562 6.93 38.97 0.53
CA LYS A 562 6.98 38.33 -0.79
C LYS A 562 6.70 36.83 -0.70
N LEU A 563 7.36 36.12 0.22
CA LEU A 563 7.14 34.68 0.44
C LEU A 563 5.71 34.39 0.89
N TYR A 564 5.15 35.23 1.76
CA TYR A 564 3.76 35.11 2.20
C TYR A 564 2.76 35.27 1.05
N ALA A 565 2.96 36.26 0.18
CA ALA A 565 2.13 36.44 -1.01
C ALA A 565 2.18 35.23 -1.94
N GLN A 566 3.37 34.67 -2.15
CA GLN A 566 3.55 33.43 -2.93
C GLN A 566 2.81 32.25 -2.28
N ILE A 567 2.99 32.02 -0.97
CA ILE A 567 2.30 30.94 -0.26
C ILE A 567 0.78 31.08 -0.39
N ASN A 568 0.22 32.28 -0.20
CA ASN A 568 -1.22 32.50 -0.34
C ASN A 568 -1.73 32.24 -1.76
N SER A 569 -0.94 32.62 -2.77
CA SER A 569 -1.26 32.34 -4.17
C SER A 569 -1.21 30.85 -4.48
N ASP A 570 -0.23 30.13 -3.92
CA ASP A 570 -0.02 28.72 -4.22
C ASP A 570 -0.98 27.82 -3.45
N ILE A 571 -1.29 28.14 -2.19
CA ILE A 571 -2.05 27.27 -1.29
C ILE A 571 -3.56 27.29 -1.57
N ILE A 572 -4.07 28.34 -2.20
CA ILE A 572 -5.51 28.50 -2.49
C ILE A 572 -6.08 27.37 -3.35
N GLN A 573 -5.22 26.71 -4.15
CA GLN A 573 -5.63 25.59 -4.98
C GLN A 573 -5.64 24.25 -4.22
N TYR A 574 -5.09 24.16 -3.02
CA TYR A 574 -4.99 22.90 -2.27
C TYR A 574 -5.96 22.83 -1.10
N PHE A 575 -6.28 21.62 -0.66
CA PHE A 575 -7.06 21.44 0.57
C PHE A 575 -6.22 21.85 1.79
N VAL A 576 -6.73 22.80 2.57
CA VAL A 576 -6.10 23.22 3.83
C VAL A 576 -6.54 22.29 4.95
N ASP A 577 -5.65 21.38 5.34
CA ASP A 577 -5.84 20.53 6.50
C ASP A 577 -5.35 21.19 7.80
N THR A 578 -5.45 20.46 8.92
CA THR A 578 -5.05 20.98 10.23
C THR A 578 -3.56 21.31 10.32
N GLU A 579 -2.69 20.62 9.60
CA GLU A 579 -1.25 20.91 9.62
C GLU A 579 -0.93 22.16 8.80
N ILE A 580 -1.50 22.30 7.60
CA ILE A 580 -1.36 23.50 6.78
C ILE A 580 -1.96 24.72 7.51
N GLN A 581 -3.11 24.56 8.16
CA GLN A 581 -3.70 25.66 8.93
C GLN A 581 -2.77 26.13 10.05
N LYS A 582 -2.06 25.22 10.74
CA LYS A 582 -1.06 25.61 11.75
C LYS A 582 0.09 26.41 11.14
N ASP A 583 0.60 25.98 9.99
CA ASP A 583 1.65 26.71 9.27
C ASP A 583 1.16 28.14 8.92
N LEU A 584 -0.06 28.28 8.39
CA LEU A 584 -0.64 29.58 8.05
C LEU A 584 -0.85 30.47 9.28
N ASP A 585 -1.36 29.92 10.38
CA ASP A 585 -1.56 30.66 11.64
C ASP A 585 -0.22 31.19 12.20
N ILE A 586 0.86 30.43 12.05
CA ILE A 586 2.22 30.86 12.45
C ILE A 586 2.69 32.00 11.55
N ILE A 587 2.54 31.86 10.23
CA ILE A 587 2.96 32.88 9.27
C ILE A 587 2.17 34.18 9.48
N GLU A 588 0.86 34.11 9.69
CA GLU A 588 0.05 35.30 9.96
C GLU A 588 0.49 36.05 11.23
N LYS A 589 0.91 35.32 12.27
CA LYS A 589 1.47 35.93 13.49
C LYS A 589 2.78 36.65 13.20
N ILE A 590 3.65 36.05 12.39
CA ILE A 590 4.90 36.68 11.95
C ILE A 590 4.60 37.93 11.12
N ILE A 591 3.67 37.85 10.16
CA ILE A 591 3.28 39.00 9.33
C ILE A 591 2.75 40.15 10.19
N LYS A 592 1.91 39.87 11.19
CA LYS A 592 1.39 40.90 12.11
C LYS A 592 2.47 41.58 12.95
N LYS A 593 3.59 40.91 13.21
CA LYS A 593 4.73 41.46 13.98
C LYS A 593 5.51 42.51 13.19
N TYR A 594 5.50 42.43 11.87
CA TYR A 594 6.27 43.28 10.96
C TYR A 594 5.39 44.12 10.02
N LYS A 595 4.11 44.30 10.36
CA LYS A 595 3.24 45.36 9.82
C LYS A 595 3.53 46.67 10.52
#